data_AF-A0A7C1EM41-F1
#
_entry.id   AF-A0A7C1EM41-F1
#
_cell.length_a   1.000
_cell.length_b   1.000
_cell.length_c   1.000
_cell.angle_alpha   90.00
_cell.angle_beta   90.00
_cell.angle_gamma   90.00
#
_symmetry.space_group_name_H-M   'P 1'
#
loop_
_entity.id
_entity.type
_entity.pdbx_description
1 polymer ?
#
loop_
_entity_poly.entity_id
_entity_poly.type
_entity_poly.pdbx_seq_one_letter_code
_entity_poly.pdbx_strand_id
1 'polypeptide(L)'
;MAKKKVKFSIKYKIALLIFFLIAVTMAVIFVYSVNMNIKAQKSEIKRSAKQVSDTLSALRLVTSWKSADVNWKVYEKYMEILSQLDDNILLMAIKDETGALKAFAMNNAVLKKDFPSIVVDKEKAKAAADI
;
A
#
# COMPACT_ATOMS: atom_id res chain seq x y z
N MET A 1 -34.15 14.41 -50.62
CA MET A 1 -33.57 13.30 -49.81
C MET A 1 -34.51 12.99 -48.65
N ALA A 2 -35.34 11.95 -48.78
CA ALA A 2 -36.30 11.59 -47.75
C ALA A 2 -35.60 10.87 -46.59
N LYS A 3 -35.52 11.52 -45.42
CA LYS A 3 -35.04 10.89 -44.18
C LYS A 3 -36.05 9.79 -43.78
N LYS A 4 -35.71 8.53 -44.05
CA LYS A 4 -36.47 7.35 -43.63
C LYS A 4 -36.55 7.35 -42.09
N LYS A 5 -37.70 7.75 -41.53
CA LYS A 5 -37.96 7.65 -40.07
C LYS A 5 -38.07 6.16 -39.72
N VAL A 6 -37.01 5.58 -39.19
CA VAL A 6 -36.98 4.19 -38.75
C VAL A 6 -37.94 4.06 -37.56
N LYS A 7 -39.08 3.38 -37.75
CA LYS A 7 -40.00 3.05 -36.66
C LYS A 7 -39.31 2.03 -35.75
N PHE A 8 -38.67 2.50 -34.68
CA PHE A 8 -38.13 1.64 -33.65
C PHE A 8 -39.24 0.79 -33.05
N SER A 9 -39.20 -0.51 -33.31
CA SER A 9 -40.14 -1.48 -32.75
C SER A 9 -40.04 -1.47 -31.23
N ILE A 10 -41.19 -1.52 -30.54
CA ILE A 10 -41.31 -1.57 -29.08
C ILE A 10 -40.43 -2.69 -28.49
N LYS A 11 -40.29 -3.82 -29.20
CA LYS A 11 -39.42 -4.94 -28.81
C LYS A 11 -37.95 -4.52 -28.64
N TYR A 12 -37.46 -3.62 -29.48
CA TYR A 12 -36.07 -3.15 -29.42
C TYR A 12 -35.84 -2.23 -28.22
N LYS A 13 -36.82 -1.39 -27.88
CA LYS A 13 -36.76 -0.53 -26.68
C LYS A 13 -36.74 -1.36 -25.39
N ILE A 14 -37.55 -2.42 -25.34
CA ILE A 14 -37.58 -3.35 -24.20
C ILE A 14 -36.25 -4.11 -24.08
N ALA A 15 -35.71 -4.61 -25.19
CA ALA A 15 -34.42 -5.30 -25.19
C ALA A 15 -33.28 -4.38 -24.72
N LEU A 16 -33.27 -3.12 -25.15
CA LEU A 16 -32.26 -2.13 -24.77
C LEU A 16 -32.37 -1.76 -23.28
N LEU A 17 -33.60 -1.64 -22.74
CA LEU A 17 -33.84 -1.45 -21.32
C LEU A 17 -33.32 -2.61 -20.47
N ILE A 18 -33.57 -3.85 -20.89
CA ILE A 18 -33.08 -5.05 -20.19
C ILE A 18 -31.55 -5.07 -20.21
N PHE A 19 -30.94 -4.81 -21.37
CA PHE A 19 -29.49 -4.80 -21.50
C PHE A 19 -28.83 -3.70 -20.65
N PHE A 20 -29.45 -2.52 -20.61
CA PHE A 20 -29.02 -1.42 -19.74
C PHE A 20 -29.11 -1.80 -18.27
N LEU A 21 -30.20 -2.45 -17.85
CA LEU A 21 -30.37 -2.92 -16.48
C LEU A 21 -29.28 -3.92 -16.07
N ILE A 22 -28.95 -4.87 -16.96
CA ILE A 22 -27.87 -5.85 -16.76
C ILE A 22 -26.52 -5.14 -16.65
N ALA A 23 -26.23 -4.20 -17.55
CA ALA A 23 -24.97 -3.46 -17.52
C ALA A 23 -24.80 -2.64 -16.23
N VAL A 24 -25.87 -1.98 -15.76
CA VAL A 24 -25.85 -1.21 -14.51
C VAL A 24 -25.65 -2.11 -13.30
N THR A 25 -26.36 -3.24 -13.23
CA THR A 25 -26.18 -4.20 -12.11
C THR A 25 -24.78 -4.78 -12.09
N MET A 26 -24.22 -5.14 -13.25
CA MET A 26 -22.85 -5.64 -13.34
C MET A 26 -21.82 -4.59 -12.91
N ALA A 27 -22.01 -3.33 -13.32
CA ALA A 27 -21.16 -2.22 -12.92
C ALA A 27 -21.20 -1.97 -11.41
N VAL A 28 -22.39 -2.00 -10.80
CA VAL A 28 -22.56 -1.81 -9.34
C VAL A 28 -21.88 -2.93 -8.57
N ILE A 29 -22.06 -4.19 -8.99
CA ILE A 29 -21.40 -5.36 -8.36
C ILE A 29 -19.88 -5.23 -8.46
N PHE A 30 -19.37 -4.86 -9.63
CA PHE A 30 -17.94 -4.68 -9.86
C PHE A 30 -17.36 -3.60 -8.93
N VAL A 31 -17.98 -2.42 -8.88
CA VAL A 31 -17.55 -1.32 -8.00
C VAL A 31 -17.58 -1.74 -6.53
N TYR A 32 -18.64 -2.44 -6.11
CA TYR A 32 -18.75 -2.94 -4.74
C TYR A 32 -17.64 -3.94 -4.41
N SER A 33 -17.40 -4.92 -5.29
CA SER A 33 -16.38 -5.95 -5.11
C SER A 33 -14.96 -5.35 -5.05
N VAL A 34 -14.65 -4.41 -5.95
CA VAL A 34 -13.36 -3.72 -5.95
C VAL A 34 -13.16 -2.94 -4.65
N ASN A 35 -14.18 -2.18 -4.22
CA ASN A 35 -14.10 -1.42 -2.97
C ASN A 35 -13.94 -2.33 -1.74
N MET A 36 -14.60 -3.49 -1.73
CA MET A 36 -14.49 -4.45 -0.65
C MET A 36 -13.09 -5.09 -0.60
N ASN A 37 -12.52 -5.46 -1.75
CA ASN A 37 -11.15 -5.97 -1.83
C ASN A 37 -10.11 -4.94 -1.39
N ILE A 38 -10.27 -3.67 -1.80
CA ILE A 38 -9.38 -2.59 -1.36
C ILE A 38 -9.46 -2.41 0.16
N LYS A 39 -10.66 -2.46 0.75
CA LYS A 39 -10.82 -2.38 2.21
C LYS A 39 -10.17 -3.55 2.94
N ALA A 40 -10.32 -4.78 2.41
CA ALA A 40 -9.69 -5.97 2.97
C ALA A 40 -8.15 -5.85 2.93
N GLN A 41 -7.58 -5.49 1.79
CA GLN A 41 -6.14 -5.28 1.65
C GLN A 41 -5.61 -4.18 2.58
N LYS A 42 -6.33 -3.04 2.69
CA LYS A 42 -5.95 -1.98 3.64
C LYS A 42 -5.97 -2.47 5.09
N SER A 43 -6.93 -3.30 5.46
CA SER A 43 -7.02 -3.88 6.80
C SER A 43 -5.84 -4.81 7.07
N GLU A 44 -5.49 -5.64 6.09
CA GLU A 44 -4.36 -6.58 6.20
C GLU A 44 -3.02 -5.85 6.29
N ILE A 45 -2.79 -4.83 5.45
CA ILE A 45 -1.61 -3.96 5.51
C ILE A 45 -1.52 -3.30 6.89
N LYS A 46 -2.62 -2.76 7.41
CA LYS A 46 -2.65 -2.14 8.74
C LYS A 46 -2.32 -3.14 9.85
N ARG A 47 -2.79 -4.39 9.72
CA ARG A 47 -2.49 -5.46 10.67
C ARG A 47 -1.02 -5.88 10.61
N SER A 48 -0.46 -6.06 9.42
CA SER A 48 0.97 -6.36 9.24
C SER A 48 1.84 -5.24 9.81
N ALA A 49 1.54 -3.97 9.48
CA ALA A 49 2.24 -2.81 10.01
C ALA A 49 2.20 -2.74 11.55
N LYS A 50 1.03 -3.04 12.16
CA LYS A 50 0.91 -3.11 13.61
C LYS A 50 1.78 -4.23 14.21
N GLN A 51 1.75 -5.42 13.63
CA GLN A 51 2.56 -6.55 14.10
C GLN A 51 4.06 -6.25 14.01
N VAL A 52 4.50 -5.61 12.94
CA VAL A 52 5.88 -5.14 12.77
C VAL A 52 6.24 -4.10 13.82
N SER A 53 5.36 -3.12 14.08
CA SER A 53 5.55 -2.11 15.12
C SER A 53 5.64 -2.74 16.52
N ASP A 54 4.77 -3.70 16.84
CA ASP A 54 4.76 -4.39 18.14
C ASP A 54 6.06 -5.20 18.32
N THR A 55 6.54 -5.83 17.24
CA THR A 55 7.80 -6.58 17.24
C THR A 55 9.02 -5.67 17.40
N LEU A 56 9.05 -4.52 16.72
CA LEU A 56 10.10 -3.50 16.90
C LEU A 56 10.09 -2.92 18.32
N SER A 57 8.91 -2.74 18.91
CA SER A 57 8.77 -2.29 20.30
C SER A 57 9.27 -3.35 21.29
N ALA A 58 8.98 -4.63 21.03
CA ALA A 58 9.52 -5.73 21.82
C ALA A 58 11.05 -5.85 21.68
N LEU A 59 11.61 -5.60 20.50
CA LEU A 59 13.06 -5.55 20.29
C LEU A 59 13.71 -4.49 21.18
N ARG A 60 13.03 -3.37 21.44
CA ARG A 60 13.49 -2.36 22.42
C ARG A 60 13.58 -2.90 23.82
N LEU A 61 12.58 -3.65 24.26
CA LEU A 61 12.59 -4.27 25.57
C LEU A 61 13.72 -5.30 25.71
N VAL A 62 14.12 -5.99 24.64
CA VAL A 62 15.22 -6.97 24.69
C VAL A 62 16.60 -6.32 24.58
N THR A 63 16.73 -5.25 23.78
CA THR A 63 18.02 -4.58 23.53
C THR A 63 18.39 -3.52 24.57
N SER A 64 17.42 -2.98 25.33
CA SER A 64 17.67 -1.97 26.37
C SER A 64 18.06 -2.55 27.73
N TRP A 65 18.03 -3.88 27.93
CA TRP A 65 18.33 -4.50 29.24
C TRP A 65 19.77 -4.28 29.73
N LYS A 66 20.70 -3.88 28.86
CA LYS A 66 22.12 -3.74 29.21
C LYS A 66 22.73 -2.35 28.94
N SER A 67 22.02 -1.42 28.30
CA SER A 67 22.61 -0.12 27.93
C SER A 67 21.53 0.97 27.87
N ALA A 68 21.85 2.14 28.41
CA ALA A 68 21.00 3.34 28.34
C ALA A 68 20.82 3.84 26.89
N ASP A 69 21.76 3.48 26.01
CA ASP A 69 21.72 3.84 24.59
C ASP A 69 21.13 2.71 23.73
N VAL A 70 20.10 3.08 22.95
CA VAL A 70 19.51 2.22 21.94
C VAL A 70 20.50 2.04 20.79
N ASN A 71 20.89 0.80 20.48
CA ASN A 71 21.75 0.51 19.34
C ASN A 71 20.94 0.55 18.03
N TRP A 72 20.80 1.74 17.43
CA TRP A 72 20.05 1.98 16.20
C TRP A 72 20.48 1.14 15.00
N LYS A 73 21.74 0.68 14.97
CA LYS A 73 22.27 -0.19 13.91
C LYS A 73 21.64 -1.58 13.91
N VAL A 74 21.23 -2.08 15.08
CA VAL A 74 20.49 -3.35 15.20
C VAL A 74 19.08 -3.19 14.65
N TYR A 75 18.44 -2.06 14.90
CA TYR A 75 17.12 -1.74 14.35
C TYR A 75 17.16 -1.61 12.84
N GLU A 76 18.15 -0.89 12.30
CA GLU A 76 18.31 -0.72 10.86
C GLU A 76 18.47 -2.06 10.15
N LYS A 77 19.31 -2.97 10.66
CA LYS A 77 19.44 -4.33 10.13
C LYS A 77 18.17 -5.16 10.27
N TYR A 78 17.49 -5.08 11.40
CA TYR A 78 16.26 -5.82 11.63
C TYR A 78 15.14 -5.35 10.71
N MET A 79 15.02 -4.03 10.52
CA MET A 79 14.10 -3.42 9.55
C MET A 79 14.48 -3.77 8.10
N GLU A 80 15.76 -3.85 7.75
CA GLU A 80 16.19 -4.29 6.42
C GLU A 80 15.80 -5.74 6.13
N ILE A 81 15.94 -6.64 7.10
CA ILE A 81 15.50 -8.04 6.96
C ILE A 81 13.98 -8.11 6.84
N LEU A 82 13.25 -7.41 7.71
CA LEU A 82 11.80 -7.40 7.69
C LEU A 82 11.22 -6.81 6.39
N SER A 83 11.83 -5.73 5.87
CA SER A 83 11.38 -5.15 4.61
C SER A 83 11.59 -6.09 3.44
N GLN A 84 12.65 -6.91 3.47
CA GLN A 84 12.90 -7.93 2.44
C GLN A 84 12.01 -9.18 2.56
N LEU A 85 11.48 -9.47 3.75
CA LEU A 85 10.69 -10.67 4.00
C LEU A 85 9.19 -10.49 3.64
N ASP A 86 8.67 -9.26 3.77
CA ASP A 86 7.29 -8.91 3.42
C ASP A 86 7.27 -7.87 2.29
N ASP A 87 6.87 -8.31 1.09
CA ASP A 87 6.77 -7.45 -0.10
C ASP A 87 5.74 -6.32 0.06
N ASN A 88 4.84 -6.38 1.06
CA ASN A 88 3.91 -5.30 1.36
C ASN A 88 4.57 -4.12 2.10
N ILE A 89 5.80 -4.29 2.58
CA ILE A 89 6.54 -3.28 3.34
C ILE A 89 7.52 -2.57 2.40
N LEU A 90 7.09 -1.45 1.83
CA LEU A 90 7.94 -0.64 0.95
C LEU A 90 8.98 0.16 1.72
N LEU A 91 8.59 0.73 2.87
CA LEU A 91 9.41 1.62 3.68
C LEU A 91 9.06 1.48 5.15
N MET A 92 10.09 1.46 5.99
CA MET A 92 9.97 1.59 7.44
C MET A 92 10.91 2.68 7.93
N ALA A 93 10.45 3.47 8.89
CA ALA A 93 11.24 4.52 9.52
C ALA A 93 10.88 4.61 11.00
N ILE A 94 11.90 4.81 11.84
CA ILE A 94 11.76 5.11 13.25
C ILE A 94 12.18 6.56 13.45
N LYS A 95 11.26 7.36 14.00
CA LYS A 95 11.50 8.76 14.38
C LYS A 95 11.58 8.87 15.89
N ASP A 96 12.36 9.83 16.36
CA ASP A 96 12.43 10.23 17.76
C ASP A 96 11.27 11.17 18.13
N GLU A 97 11.11 11.48 19.41
CA GLU A 97 10.12 12.43 19.94
C GLU A 97 10.27 13.84 19.34
N THR A 98 11.49 14.18 18.89
CA THR A 98 11.83 15.44 18.21
C THR A 98 11.56 15.42 16.70
N GLY A 99 11.09 14.29 16.15
CA GLY A 99 10.84 14.11 14.72
C GLY A 99 12.06 13.66 13.91
N ALA A 100 13.25 13.62 14.52
CA ALA A 100 14.49 13.20 13.86
C ALA A 100 14.48 11.71 13.48
N LEU A 101 14.98 11.37 12.30
CA LEU A 101 15.06 9.98 11.84
C LEU A 101 16.20 9.23 12.55
N LYS A 102 15.88 8.11 13.21
CA LYS A 102 16.89 7.30 13.93
C LYS A 102 17.29 6.03 13.19
N ALA A 103 16.33 5.39 12.50
CA ALA A 103 16.59 4.21 11.68
C ALA A 103 15.59 4.16 10.53
N PHE A 104 16.01 3.62 9.39
CA PHE A 104 15.18 3.53 8.20
C PHE A 104 15.56 2.30 7.38
N ALA A 105 14.58 1.67 6.75
CA ALA A 105 14.81 0.61 5.77
C ALA A 105 13.81 0.75 4.61
N MET A 106 14.26 0.36 3.43
CA MET A 106 13.46 0.38 2.20
C MET A 106 13.61 -0.95 1.46
N ASN A 107 12.50 -1.49 0.96
CA ASN A 107 12.55 -2.70 0.13
C ASN A 107 12.92 -2.32 -1.31
N ASN A 108 14.22 -2.25 -1.56
CA ASN A 108 14.77 -1.94 -2.88
C ASN A 108 14.44 -3.00 -3.94
N ALA A 109 14.18 -4.24 -3.54
CA ALA A 109 13.87 -5.32 -4.47
C ALA A 109 12.48 -5.11 -5.10
N VAL A 110 11.47 -4.83 -4.27
CA VAL A 110 10.11 -4.50 -4.73
C VAL A 110 10.10 -3.19 -5.50
N LEU A 111 10.76 -2.15 -4.98
CA LEU A 111 10.79 -0.85 -5.66
C LEU A 111 11.46 -0.89 -7.02
N LYS A 112 12.55 -1.64 -7.19
CA LYS A 112 13.20 -1.78 -8.50
C LYS A 112 12.40 -2.64 -9.47
N LYS A 113 11.65 -3.63 -8.96
CA LYS A 113 10.80 -4.52 -9.77
C LYS A 113 9.61 -3.78 -10.35
N ASP A 114 8.91 -3.01 -9.51
CA ASP A 114 7.67 -2.34 -9.89
C ASP A 114 7.91 -0.90 -10.39
N PHE A 115 9.02 -0.28 -9.98
CA PHE A 115 9.39 1.10 -10.34
C PHE A 115 10.88 1.22 -10.75
N PRO A 116 11.27 0.66 -11.91
CA PRO A 116 12.67 0.61 -12.35
C PRO A 116 13.32 1.99 -12.56
N SER A 117 12.53 3.06 -12.71
CA SER A 117 13.01 4.44 -12.86
C SER A 117 13.37 5.12 -11.53
N ILE A 118 13.06 4.53 -10.38
CA ILE A 118 13.38 5.10 -9.07
C ILE A 118 14.82 4.74 -8.71
N VAL A 119 15.72 5.72 -8.82
CA VAL A 119 17.06 5.62 -8.24
C VAL A 119 16.94 5.82 -6.73
N VAL A 120 16.91 4.73 -5.98
CA VAL A 120 16.92 4.77 -4.51
C VAL A 120 18.32 5.15 -4.05
N ASP A 121 18.53 6.45 -3.86
CA ASP A 121 19.72 6.98 -3.22
C ASP A 121 19.49 7.02 -1.70
N LYS A 122 20.13 6.07 -0.98
CA LYS A 122 20.00 5.92 0.48
C LYS A 122 20.40 7.20 1.23
N GLU A 123 21.27 8.05 0.65
CA GLU A 123 21.68 9.32 1.28
C GLU A 123 20.63 10.42 1.12
N LYS A 124 19.98 10.52 -0.04
CA LYS A 124 18.87 11.48 -0.24
C LYS A 124 17.61 11.13 0.53
N ALA A 125 17.33 9.84 0.73
CA ALA A 125 16.19 9.38 1.54
C ALA A 125 16.36 9.78 3.02
N LYS A 126 17.61 9.81 3.52
CA LYS A 126 17.94 10.31 4.86
C LYS A 126 17.74 11.83 4.95
N ALA A 127 18.24 12.57 3.96
CA ALA A 127 18.09 14.03 3.89
C ALA A 127 16.64 14.52 3.71
N ALA A 128 15.79 13.78 2.99
CA ALA A 128 14.38 14.13 2.80
C ALA A 128 13.49 13.81 4.02
N ALA A 129 13.98 13.00 4.96
CA ALA A 129 13.26 12.62 6.17
C ALA A 129 13.62 13.47 7.40
N ASP A 130 14.68 14.29 7.28
CA ASP A 130 15.16 15.29 8.25
C ASP A 130 14.57 16.70 7.99
N ILE A 131 13.58 16.83 7.09
CA ILE A 131 12.75 18.04 6.87
C ILE A 131 11.38 17.87 7.53
#